data_AF-A0A2E4J6I9-F1
#
_entry.id   AF-A0A2E4J6I9-F1
#
_cell.length_a   1.000
_cell.length_b   1.000
_cell.length_c   1.000
_cell.angle_alpha   90.00
_cell.angle_beta   90.00
_cell.angle_gamma   90.00
#
_symmetry.space_group_name_H-M   'P 1'
#
loop_
_entity.id
_entity.type
_entity.pdbx_description
1 polymer ?
#
loop_
_entity_poly.entity_id
_entity_poly.type
_entity_poly.pdbx_seq_one_letter_code
_entity_poly.pdbx_strand_id
1 'polypeptide(L)'
;LILDSLNLDLNTSQLEKKDIMILDLIQTNNWERPIYFAITIGSSGRSFLYLDKYFQLDGMVYKFVPINNSSASKDNIGRVNTNVLYSMLMEKYEWGNLNKDIYLDETNIRMTMNFRNNFSRLAEQLITEKKYEQAEEVLNYCMELMPGDKVPLNYFIHPIIESYYDIETSNRGELLVSKLYEIYKSELNYFFTFPASKIDGVQFEILKNLQFYNDLIQIALENKHPEKDVMQQDFQKFYQSFLTL
;
A
#
# COMPACT_ATOMS: atom_id res chain seq x y z
N LEU A 1 2.89 -7.29 -25.97
CA LEU A 1 3.01 -6.49 -24.72
C LEU A 1 3.92 -5.29 -24.94
N ILE A 2 5.13 -5.50 -25.46
CA ILE A 2 6.05 -4.42 -25.82
C ILE A 2 5.46 -3.58 -26.97
N LEU A 3 5.61 -2.26 -26.87
CA LEU A 3 5.16 -1.25 -27.83
C LEU A 3 6.27 -0.90 -28.82
N ASP A 4 5.88 -0.67 -30.08
CA ASP A 4 6.80 -0.22 -31.14
C ASP A 4 7.24 1.24 -30.96
N SER A 5 6.43 2.06 -30.28
CA SER A 5 6.76 3.45 -29.96
C SER A 5 6.09 3.89 -28.64
N LEU A 6 6.71 4.85 -27.97
CA LEU A 6 6.17 5.48 -26.77
C LEU A 6 5.67 6.89 -27.09
N ASN A 7 4.37 7.10 -26.97
CA ASN A 7 3.76 8.42 -27.07
C ASN A 7 3.56 8.99 -25.66
N LEU A 8 4.44 9.91 -25.27
CA LEU A 8 4.41 10.55 -23.96
C LEU A 8 3.65 11.87 -24.05
N ASP A 9 2.49 11.93 -23.41
CA ASP A 9 1.82 13.20 -23.12
C ASP A 9 2.25 13.67 -21.73
N LEU A 10 3.03 14.75 -21.70
CA LEU A 10 3.61 15.26 -20.47
C LEU A 10 2.66 16.19 -19.71
N ASN A 11 1.50 16.55 -20.27
CA ASN A 11 0.51 17.43 -19.64
C ASN A 11 1.11 18.70 -18.99
N THR A 12 2.21 19.22 -19.54
CA THR A 12 2.92 20.41 -19.05
C THR A 12 3.45 21.23 -20.21
N SER A 13 3.49 22.55 -20.03
CA SER A 13 4.16 23.50 -20.93
C SER A 13 5.57 23.84 -20.48
N GLN A 14 6.03 23.30 -19.35
CA GLN A 14 7.33 23.57 -18.76
C GLN A 14 8.06 22.26 -18.43
N LEU A 15 9.34 22.20 -18.82
CA LEU A 15 10.26 21.12 -18.47
C LEU A 15 11.31 21.65 -17.50
N GLU A 16 11.52 20.90 -16.43
CA GLU A 16 12.61 21.12 -15.48
C GLU A 16 13.84 20.34 -15.93
N LYS A 17 15.02 20.68 -15.37
CA LYS A 17 16.27 19.98 -15.68
C LYS A 17 16.16 18.47 -15.46
N LYS A 18 15.47 18.04 -14.40
CA LYS A 18 15.24 16.61 -14.13
C LYS A 18 14.45 15.90 -15.24
N ASP A 19 13.51 16.60 -15.89
CA ASP A 19 12.67 16.00 -16.93
C ASP A 19 13.49 15.81 -18.21
N ILE A 20 14.28 16.83 -18.57
CA ILE A 20 15.20 16.77 -19.72
C ILE A 20 16.21 15.64 -19.53
N MET A 21 16.76 15.49 -18.33
CA MET A 21 17.68 14.40 -18.01
C MET A 21 17.04 13.01 -18.16
N ILE A 22 15.78 12.84 -17.72
CA ILE A 22 15.07 11.56 -17.89
C ILE A 22 14.84 11.26 -19.38
N LEU A 23 14.39 12.24 -20.16
CA LEU A 23 14.17 12.07 -21.60
C LEU A 23 15.46 11.75 -22.34
N ASP A 24 16.54 12.48 -22.06
CA ASP A 24 17.86 12.25 -22.65
C ASP A 24 18.43 10.87 -22.25
N LEU A 25 18.27 10.46 -20.99
CA LEU A 25 18.64 9.12 -20.53
C LEU A 25 17.91 8.04 -21.33
N ILE A 26 16.58 8.16 -21.47
CA ILE A 26 15.77 7.18 -22.20
C ILE A 26 16.19 7.12 -23.67
N GLN A 27 16.34 8.28 -24.31
CA GLN A 27 16.71 8.38 -25.72
C GLN A 27 18.11 7.81 -25.99
N THR A 28 19.10 8.18 -25.16
CA THR A 28 20.50 7.78 -25.36
C THR A 28 20.76 6.32 -24.98
N ASN A 29 20.06 5.80 -23.97
CA ASN A 29 20.24 4.42 -23.51
C ASN A 29 19.75 3.38 -24.52
N ASN A 30 18.79 3.72 -25.41
CA ASN A 30 18.25 2.83 -26.45
C ASN A 30 17.96 1.39 -25.98
N TRP A 31 17.43 1.26 -24.76
CA TRP A 31 17.14 0.00 -24.08
C TRP A 31 18.31 -0.98 -23.90
N GLU A 32 19.56 -0.52 -24.01
CA GLU A 32 20.75 -1.33 -23.73
C GLU A 32 20.85 -1.69 -22.25
N ARG A 33 20.40 -0.80 -21.35
CA ARG A 33 20.35 -1.04 -19.90
C ARG A 33 18.94 -0.83 -19.34
N PRO A 34 18.55 -1.58 -18.31
CA PRO A 34 17.27 -1.36 -17.64
C PRO A 34 17.30 -0.03 -16.87
N ILE A 35 16.19 0.71 -16.95
CA ILE A 35 15.98 1.97 -16.22
C ILE A 35 15.01 1.68 -15.07
N TYR A 36 15.38 2.11 -13.86
CA TYR A 36 14.62 1.89 -12.65
C TYR A 36 14.32 3.21 -11.94
N PHE A 37 13.14 3.29 -11.35
CA PHE A 37 12.67 4.39 -10.51
C PHE A 37 12.44 3.90 -9.08
N ALA A 38 12.74 4.75 -8.10
CA ALA A 38 12.44 4.45 -6.71
C ALA A 38 10.93 4.54 -6.45
N ILE A 39 10.42 3.61 -5.65
CA ILE A 39 8.99 3.58 -5.27
C ILE A 39 8.59 4.73 -4.32
N THR A 40 9.57 5.42 -3.73
CA THR A 40 9.39 6.46 -2.71
C THR A 40 9.25 7.88 -3.28
N ILE A 41 9.24 8.04 -4.61
CA ILE A 41 9.15 9.34 -5.30
C ILE A 41 7.75 9.98 -5.19
N GLY A 42 6.76 9.22 -4.72
CA GLY A 42 5.36 9.63 -4.57
C GLY A 42 4.46 8.94 -5.59
N SER A 43 3.20 9.36 -5.67
CA SER A 43 2.18 8.77 -6.56
C SER A 43 1.74 9.66 -7.72
N SER A 44 2.27 10.88 -7.82
CA SER A 44 1.91 11.79 -8.90
C SER A 44 2.56 11.35 -10.22
N GLY A 45 1.78 11.25 -11.30
CA GLY A 45 2.32 10.98 -12.64
C GLY A 45 3.43 11.98 -13.01
N ARG A 46 3.27 13.25 -12.62
CA ARG A 46 4.28 14.30 -12.85
C ARG A 46 5.65 13.97 -12.24
N SER A 47 5.67 13.33 -11.06
CA SER A 47 6.93 12.92 -10.40
C SER A 47 7.72 11.91 -11.22
N PHE A 48 7.04 11.12 -12.06
CA PHE A 48 7.63 10.14 -12.96
C PHE A 48 7.58 10.55 -14.43
N LEU A 49 7.33 11.83 -14.73
CA LEU A 49 7.17 12.32 -16.11
C LEU A 49 6.08 11.54 -16.89
N TYR A 50 5.01 11.14 -16.19
CA TYR A 50 3.87 10.36 -16.70
C TYR A 50 4.26 9.00 -17.29
N LEU A 51 5.42 8.47 -16.85
CA LEU A 51 5.92 7.15 -17.23
C LEU A 51 5.36 6.03 -16.35
N ASP A 52 4.63 6.35 -15.30
CA ASP A 52 4.08 5.42 -14.31
C ASP A 52 3.24 4.29 -14.93
N LYS A 53 2.49 4.60 -16.00
CA LYS A 53 1.73 3.62 -16.79
C LYS A 53 2.60 2.59 -17.53
N TYR A 54 3.91 2.82 -17.67
CA TYR A 54 4.86 1.92 -18.30
C TYR A 54 5.74 1.19 -17.28
N PHE A 55 5.41 1.28 -15.99
CA PHE A 55 6.19 0.63 -14.96
C PHE A 55 5.76 -0.83 -14.75
N GLN A 56 6.74 -1.63 -14.34
CA GLN A 56 6.56 -2.93 -13.72
C GLN A 56 7.18 -2.87 -12.32
N LEU A 57 6.44 -3.30 -11.30
CA LEU A 57 6.99 -3.50 -9.96
C LEU A 57 7.92 -4.71 -9.99
N ASP A 58 9.22 -4.45 -9.78
CA ASP A 58 10.31 -5.41 -9.91
C ASP A 58 11.07 -5.46 -8.57
N GLY A 59 10.41 -6.00 -7.54
CA GLY A 59 10.90 -5.98 -6.16
C GLY A 59 10.59 -4.65 -5.48
N MET A 60 11.62 -3.96 -4.99
CA MET A 60 11.49 -2.65 -4.32
C MET A 60 11.64 -1.44 -5.28
N VAL A 61 11.61 -1.67 -6.59
CA VAL A 61 11.80 -0.63 -7.62
C VAL A 61 10.77 -0.76 -8.74
N TYR A 62 10.51 0.37 -9.41
CA TYR A 62 9.73 0.39 -10.65
C TYR A 62 10.67 0.28 -11.84
N LYS A 63 10.60 -0.83 -12.56
CA LYS A 63 11.30 -1.00 -13.84
C LYS A 63 10.50 -0.32 -14.94
N PHE A 64 11.13 0.58 -15.68
CA PHE A 64 10.53 1.17 -16.87
C PHE A 64 10.60 0.19 -18.03
N VAL A 65 9.43 -0.20 -18.55
CA VAL A 65 9.30 -1.15 -19.65
C VAL A 65 8.32 -0.57 -20.68
N PRO A 66 8.63 -0.54 -21.98
CA PRO A 66 7.73 0.03 -22.98
C PRO A 66 6.54 -0.91 -23.27
N ILE A 67 5.64 -1.08 -22.31
CA ILE A 67 4.49 -1.99 -22.40
C ILE A 67 3.18 -1.24 -22.26
N ASN A 68 2.13 -1.71 -22.93
CA ASN A 68 0.79 -1.23 -22.66
C ASN A 68 0.22 -1.91 -21.41
N ASN A 69 0.10 -1.19 -20.30
CA ASN A 69 -0.54 -1.69 -19.07
C ASN A 69 -2.05 -1.43 -19.09
N SER A 70 -2.77 -2.09 -20.01
CA SER A 70 -4.24 -2.07 -20.02
C SER A 70 -4.87 -2.75 -18.79
N SER A 71 -4.06 -3.43 -17.97
CA SER A 71 -4.46 -4.20 -16.79
C SER A 71 -3.95 -3.62 -15.46
N ALA A 72 -3.30 -2.45 -15.46
CA ALA A 72 -2.93 -1.81 -14.20
C ALA A 72 -4.20 -1.29 -13.50
N SER A 73 -4.36 -1.58 -12.21
CA SER A 73 -5.43 -0.96 -11.42
C SER A 73 -5.20 0.55 -11.39
N LYS A 74 -6.28 1.33 -11.36
CA LYS A 74 -6.19 2.80 -11.34
C LYS A 74 -5.45 3.32 -10.10
N ASP A 75 -5.42 2.52 -9.04
CA ASP A 75 -4.89 2.88 -7.75
C ASP A 75 -3.42 2.48 -7.56
N ASN A 76 -2.88 1.61 -8.45
CA ASN A 76 -1.49 1.15 -8.37
C ASN A 76 -0.61 1.69 -9.51
N ILE A 77 0.64 2.03 -9.16
CA ILE A 77 1.65 2.45 -10.13
C ILE A 77 2.25 1.23 -10.83
N GLY A 78 2.05 1.15 -12.14
CA GLY A 78 2.58 0.08 -12.97
C GLY A 78 1.92 -1.29 -12.72
N ARG A 79 2.30 -2.27 -13.53
CA ARG A 79 1.84 -3.66 -13.40
C ARG A 79 2.67 -4.45 -12.40
N VAL A 80 2.13 -5.59 -11.98
CA VAL A 80 2.88 -6.64 -11.29
C VAL A 80 3.23 -7.76 -12.27
N ASN A 81 4.45 -8.30 -12.15
CA ASN A 81 4.82 -9.58 -12.77
C ASN A 81 5.03 -10.57 -11.64
N THR A 82 4.06 -11.47 -11.44
CA THR A 82 4.02 -12.39 -10.28
C THR A 82 5.26 -13.25 -10.20
N ASN A 83 5.74 -13.81 -11.31
CA ASN A 83 6.94 -14.66 -11.31
C ASN A 83 8.18 -13.93 -10.80
N VAL A 84 8.38 -12.67 -11.22
CA VAL A 84 9.56 -11.90 -10.81
C VAL A 84 9.42 -11.41 -9.37
N LEU A 85 8.27 -10.83 -9.04
CA LEU A 85 8.03 -10.24 -7.73
C LEU A 85 7.96 -11.32 -6.63
N TYR A 86 7.33 -12.46 -6.90
CA TYR A 86 7.32 -13.61 -5.98
C TYR A 86 8.73 -14.10 -5.69
N SER A 87 9.55 -14.38 -6.72
CA SER A 87 10.93 -14.83 -6.52
C SER A 87 11.76 -13.80 -5.74
N MET A 88 11.57 -12.50 -5.97
CA MET A 88 12.25 -11.47 -5.20
C MET A 88 11.83 -11.46 -3.73
N LEU A 89 10.52 -11.37 -3.45
CA LEU A 89 10.00 -11.16 -2.10
C LEU A 89 10.08 -12.42 -1.22
N MET A 90 9.85 -13.60 -1.81
CA MET A 90 9.74 -14.86 -1.08
C MET A 90 11.06 -15.65 -1.01
N GLU A 91 11.95 -15.49 -2.00
CA GLU A 91 13.13 -16.37 -2.13
C GLU A 91 14.47 -15.63 -2.00
N LYS A 92 14.56 -14.39 -2.50
CA LYS A 92 15.86 -13.69 -2.66
C LYS A 92 16.12 -12.60 -1.64
N TYR A 93 15.08 -11.92 -1.16
CA TYR A 93 15.25 -10.80 -0.25
C TYR A 93 15.44 -11.26 1.18
N GLU A 94 16.33 -10.56 1.88
CA GLU A 94 16.51 -10.69 3.30
C GLU A 94 15.90 -9.48 3.99
N TRP A 95 15.11 -9.75 5.02
CA TRP A 95 14.22 -8.76 5.64
C TRP A 95 14.69 -8.26 7.00
N GLY A 96 15.98 -8.41 7.31
CA GLY A 96 16.60 -7.72 8.44
C GLY A 96 16.00 -8.01 9.83
N ASN A 97 15.45 -9.21 10.05
CA ASN A 97 14.92 -9.65 11.35
C ASN A 97 13.74 -8.83 11.89
N LEU A 98 12.87 -8.30 11.02
CA LEU A 98 11.68 -7.51 11.41
C LEU A 98 10.72 -8.22 12.39
N ASN A 99 10.78 -9.54 12.46
CA ASN A 99 9.98 -10.36 13.39
C ASN A 99 10.71 -10.76 14.68
N LYS A 100 11.92 -10.25 14.92
CA LYS A 100 12.71 -10.53 16.13
C LYS A 100 12.57 -9.41 17.15
N ASP A 101 13.11 -9.66 18.34
CA ASP A 101 13.15 -8.66 19.40
C ASP A 101 14.31 -7.67 19.18
N ILE A 102 14.09 -6.76 18.23
CA ILE A 102 15.01 -5.69 17.88
C ILE A 102 14.28 -4.35 17.96
N TYR A 103 15.03 -3.29 18.26
CA TYR A 103 14.48 -1.94 18.21
C TYR A 103 14.38 -1.48 16.75
N LEU A 104 13.17 -1.17 16.31
CA LEU A 104 12.89 -0.52 15.04
C LEU A 104 12.57 0.95 15.32
N ASP A 105 13.46 1.83 14.86
CA ASP A 105 13.17 3.27 14.94
C ASP A 105 12.05 3.68 13.96
N GLU A 106 11.65 4.94 14.07
CA GLU A 106 10.60 5.52 13.24
C GLU A 106 10.86 5.38 11.73
N THR A 107 12.12 5.51 11.31
CA THR A 107 12.50 5.41 9.89
C THR A 107 12.38 3.98 9.40
N ASN A 108 12.83 2.99 10.19
CA ASN A 108 12.67 1.59 9.87
C ASN A 108 11.19 1.22 9.74
N ILE A 109 10.36 1.59 10.72
CA ILE A 109 8.91 1.35 10.68
C ILE A 109 8.27 1.99 9.45
N ARG A 110 8.61 3.24 9.11
CA ARG A 110 8.11 3.88 7.89
C ARG A 110 8.53 3.14 6.62
N MET A 111 9.73 2.60 6.54
CA MET A 111 10.16 1.85 5.36
C MET A 111 9.40 0.52 5.20
N THR A 112 9.02 -0.14 6.30
CA THR A 112 8.24 -1.40 6.24
C THR A 112 6.87 -1.24 5.57
N MET A 113 6.33 -0.02 5.51
CA MET A 113 5.08 0.26 4.79
C MET A 113 5.19 -0.11 3.30
N ASN A 114 6.33 0.20 2.68
CA ASN A 114 6.58 -0.17 1.28
C ASN A 114 6.71 -1.68 1.09
N PHE A 115 7.21 -2.40 2.11
CA PHE A 115 7.32 -3.85 2.06
C PHE A 115 5.94 -4.48 2.05
N ARG A 116 5.08 -4.12 3.02
CA ARG A 116 3.68 -4.58 3.11
C ARG A 116 2.91 -4.29 1.83
N ASN A 117 3.05 -3.08 1.29
CA ASN A 117 2.40 -2.69 0.04
C ASN A 117 2.81 -3.60 -1.13
N ASN A 118 4.10 -3.94 -1.25
CA ASN A 118 4.56 -4.82 -2.32
C ASN A 118 4.07 -6.28 -2.14
N PHE A 119 3.97 -6.76 -0.89
CA PHE A 119 3.35 -8.04 -0.59
C PHE A 119 1.86 -8.07 -0.94
N SER A 120 1.06 -7.05 -0.57
CA SER A 120 -0.37 -7.03 -0.93
C SER A 120 -0.57 -6.97 -2.44
N ARG A 121 0.19 -6.11 -3.15
CA ARG A 121 0.13 -6.03 -4.61
C ARG A 121 0.49 -7.35 -5.30
N LEU A 122 1.43 -8.12 -4.74
CA LEU A 122 1.73 -9.47 -5.23
C LEU A 122 0.55 -10.41 -5.01
N ALA A 123 -0.04 -10.41 -3.81
CA ALA A 123 -1.18 -11.24 -3.47
C ALA A 123 -2.39 -10.92 -4.37
N GLU A 124 -2.77 -9.65 -4.51
CA GLU A 124 -3.87 -9.17 -5.37
C GLU A 124 -3.70 -9.65 -6.83
N GLN A 125 -2.48 -9.55 -7.36
CA GLN A 125 -2.19 -10.01 -8.72
C GLN A 125 -2.26 -11.55 -8.82
N LEU A 126 -1.78 -12.29 -7.82
CA LEU A 126 -1.92 -13.75 -7.77
C LEU A 126 -3.39 -14.18 -7.69
N ILE A 127 -4.22 -13.47 -6.94
CA ILE A 127 -5.67 -13.68 -6.86
C ILE A 127 -6.33 -13.42 -8.21
N THR A 128 -5.97 -12.32 -8.88
CA THR A 128 -6.43 -12.02 -10.25
C THR A 128 -6.05 -13.13 -11.23
N GLU A 129 -4.88 -13.74 -11.05
CA GLU A 129 -4.39 -14.89 -11.81
C GLU A 129 -4.98 -16.24 -11.34
N LYS A 130 -5.88 -16.24 -10.35
CA LYS A 130 -6.50 -17.42 -9.71
C LYS A 130 -5.51 -18.38 -9.05
N LYS A 131 -4.36 -17.87 -8.61
CA LYS A 131 -3.30 -18.60 -7.90
C LYS A 131 -3.46 -18.44 -6.37
N TYR A 132 -4.59 -18.88 -5.84
CA TYR A 132 -4.98 -18.59 -4.46
C TYR A 132 -4.03 -19.17 -3.40
N GLU A 133 -3.49 -20.37 -3.61
CA GLU A 133 -2.54 -21.00 -2.68
C GLU A 133 -1.26 -20.15 -2.54
N GLN A 134 -0.71 -19.67 -3.67
CA GLN A 134 0.46 -18.78 -3.66
C GLN A 134 0.12 -17.41 -3.05
N ALA A 135 -1.10 -16.90 -3.27
CA ALA A 135 -1.54 -15.66 -2.64
C ALA A 135 -1.61 -15.82 -1.12
N GLU A 136 -2.17 -16.94 -0.62
CA GLU A 136 -2.21 -17.23 0.82
C GLU A 136 -0.81 -17.30 1.43
N GLU A 137 0.12 -17.98 0.75
CA GLU A 137 1.52 -18.08 1.18
C GLU A 137 2.17 -16.69 1.30
N VAL A 138 1.99 -15.84 0.30
CA VAL A 138 2.51 -14.47 0.27
C VAL A 138 1.94 -13.63 1.42
N LEU A 139 0.63 -13.69 1.65
CA LEU A 139 -0.04 -12.96 2.74
C LEU A 139 0.45 -13.45 4.10
N ASN A 140 0.51 -14.77 4.30
CA ASN A 140 0.97 -15.37 5.55
C ASN A 140 2.43 -15.01 5.84
N TYR A 141 3.30 -15.09 4.84
CA TYR A 141 4.71 -14.73 4.99
C TYR A 141 4.88 -13.24 5.34
N CYS A 142 4.11 -12.35 4.70
CA CYS A 142 4.09 -10.93 5.06
C CYS A 142 3.74 -10.71 6.54
N MET A 143 2.71 -11.41 7.04
CA MET A 143 2.26 -11.28 8.43
C MET A 143 3.20 -11.96 9.44
N GLU A 144 3.89 -13.03 9.05
CA GLU A 144 4.95 -13.65 9.86
C GLU A 144 6.19 -12.76 9.96
N LEU A 145 6.54 -12.10 8.86
CA LEU A 145 7.71 -11.25 8.77
C LEU A 145 7.52 -9.92 9.50
N MET A 146 6.33 -9.34 9.42
CA MET A 146 6.00 -8.04 10.01
C MET A 146 4.77 -8.16 10.92
N PRO A 147 4.88 -8.91 12.03
CA PRO A 147 3.76 -9.12 12.94
C PRO A 147 3.42 -7.82 13.67
N GLY A 148 2.14 -7.65 14.01
CA GLY A 148 1.59 -6.37 14.51
C GLY A 148 2.21 -5.84 15.81
N ASP A 149 2.82 -6.72 16.62
CA ASP A 149 3.50 -6.38 17.87
C ASP A 149 4.94 -5.89 17.67
N LYS A 150 5.56 -6.21 16.52
CA LYS A 150 6.92 -5.73 16.15
C LYS A 150 6.85 -4.61 15.12
N VAL A 151 6.00 -4.76 14.11
CA VAL A 151 5.72 -3.76 13.09
C VAL A 151 4.25 -3.37 13.24
N PRO A 152 3.91 -2.20 13.80
CA PRO A 152 2.52 -1.83 14.08
C PRO A 152 1.62 -1.93 12.86
N LEU A 153 0.40 -2.46 13.05
CA LEU A 153 -0.61 -2.50 12.00
C LEU A 153 -1.13 -1.08 11.73
N ASN A 154 -1.46 -0.81 10.47
CA ASN A 154 -2.01 0.47 10.01
C ASN A 154 -2.83 0.23 8.73
N TYR A 155 -3.25 1.29 8.05
CA TYR A 155 -4.11 1.20 6.85
C TYR A 155 -3.53 0.35 5.70
N PHE A 156 -2.21 0.13 5.62
CA PHE A 156 -1.61 -0.77 4.62
C PHE A 156 -1.99 -2.25 4.81
N ILE A 157 -2.66 -2.57 5.92
CA ILE A 157 -3.23 -3.90 6.16
C ILE A 157 -4.60 -4.06 5.50
N HIS A 158 -5.29 -2.99 5.09
CA HIS A 158 -6.61 -3.09 4.44
C HIS A 158 -6.59 -3.99 3.19
N PRO A 159 -5.67 -3.80 2.22
CA PRO A 159 -5.65 -4.66 1.04
C PRO A 159 -5.24 -6.11 1.36
N ILE A 160 -4.48 -6.32 2.44
CA ILE A 160 -4.14 -7.67 2.95
C ILE A 160 -5.39 -8.35 3.51
N ILE A 161 -6.24 -7.62 4.25
CA ILE A 161 -7.52 -8.12 4.77
C ILE A 161 -8.45 -8.50 3.62
N GLU A 162 -8.62 -7.61 2.65
CA GLU A 162 -9.44 -7.86 1.45
C GLU A 162 -8.95 -9.10 0.72
N SER A 163 -7.63 -9.21 0.50
CA SER A 163 -7.02 -10.38 -0.14
C SER A 163 -7.26 -11.68 0.64
N TYR A 164 -7.25 -11.66 1.98
CA TYR A 164 -7.58 -12.84 2.79
C TYR A 164 -9.05 -13.26 2.66
N TYR A 165 -9.96 -12.30 2.53
CA TYR A 165 -11.37 -12.57 2.26
C TYR A 165 -11.59 -13.12 0.84
N ASP A 166 -10.92 -12.56 -0.16
CA ASP A 166 -11.03 -12.97 -1.57
C ASP A 166 -10.61 -14.42 -1.83
N ILE A 167 -9.69 -14.95 -1.01
CA ILE A 167 -9.24 -16.36 -1.09
C ILE A 167 -10.00 -17.29 -0.13
N GLU A 168 -11.12 -16.84 0.43
CA GLU A 168 -12.01 -17.60 1.34
C GLU A 168 -11.33 -18.04 2.67
N THR A 169 -10.24 -17.39 3.07
CA THR A 169 -9.56 -17.63 4.37
C THR A 169 -10.08 -16.70 5.47
N SER A 170 -11.41 -16.66 5.63
CA SER A 170 -12.14 -15.65 6.41
C SER A 170 -11.60 -15.41 7.82
N ASN A 171 -11.16 -16.46 8.52
CA ASN A 171 -10.71 -16.37 9.91
C ASN A 171 -9.51 -15.41 10.10
N ARG A 172 -8.59 -15.32 9.13
CA ARG A 172 -7.43 -14.42 9.23
C ARG A 172 -7.81 -12.97 8.93
N GLY A 173 -8.65 -12.76 7.92
CA GLY A 173 -9.22 -11.45 7.58
C GLY A 173 -9.99 -10.88 8.77
N GLU A 174 -10.89 -11.66 9.37
CA GLU A 174 -11.67 -11.27 10.56
C GLU A 174 -10.77 -10.88 11.74
N LEU A 175 -9.76 -11.70 12.06
CA LEU A 175 -8.83 -11.39 13.15
C LEU A 175 -8.10 -10.05 12.94
N LEU A 176 -7.70 -9.75 11.70
CA LEU A 176 -7.03 -8.49 11.38
C LEU A 176 -7.98 -7.29 11.42
N VAL A 177 -9.24 -7.47 11.02
CA VAL A 177 -10.29 -6.45 11.18
C VAL A 177 -10.46 -6.09 12.65
N SER A 178 -10.66 -7.08 13.53
CA SER A 178 -10.81 -6.82 14.97
C SER A 178 -9.58 -6.11 15.56
N LYS A 179 -8.37 -6.49 15.15
CA LYS A 179 -7.13 -5.83 15.61
C LYS A 179 -7.04 -4.37 15.17
N LEU A 180 -7.29 -4.08 13.88
CA LEU A 180 -7.26 -2.71 13.39
C LEU A 180 -8.38 -1.86 13.98
N TYR A 181 -9.56 -2.44 14.18
CA TYR A 181 -10.66 -1.77 14.85
C TYR A 181 -10.24 -1.26 16.24
N GLU A 182 -9.65 -2.12 17.07
CA GLU A 182 -9.17 -1.69 18.40
C GLU A 182 -8.04 -0.66 18.32
N ILE A 183 -7.15 -0.74 17.32
CA ILE A 183 -6.11 0.27 17.09
C ILE A 183 -6.74 1.63 16.77
N TYR A 184 -7.63 1.70 15.77
CA TYR A 184 -8.27 2.96 15.36
C TYR A 184 -9.09 3.58 16.48
N LYS A 185 -9.88 2.76 17.19
CA LYS A 185 -10.64 3.18 18.37
C LYS A 185 -9.73 3.71 19.48
N SER A 186 -8.63 3.03 19.78
CA SER A 186 -7.67 3.45 20.81
C SER A 186 -7.00 4.78 20.45
N GLU A 187 -6.57 4.94 19.21
CA GLU A 187 -5.98 6.18 18.70
C GLU A 187 -6.96 7.35 18.76
N LEU A 188 -8.22 7.17 18.31
CA LEU A 188 -9.25 8.21 18.41
C LEU A 188 -9.53 8.58 19.87
N ASN A 189 -9.69 7.59 20.74
CA ASN A 189 -9.86 7.83 22.17
C ASN A 189 -8.71 8.68 22.73
N TYR A 190 -7.47 8.38 22.33
CA TYR A 190 -6.30 9.16 22.74
C TYR A 190 -6.33 10.60 22.19
N PHE A 191 -6.60 10.79 20.89
CA PHE A 191 -6.63 12.13 20.29
C PHE A 191 -7.72 13.02 20.92
N PHE A 192 -8.89 12.46 21.26
CA PHE A 192 -9.95 13.20 21.94
C PHE A 192 -9.65 13.52 23.42
N THR A 193 -8.54 13.03 23.99
CA THR A 193 -8.09 13.48 25.33
C THR A 193 -7.42 14.85 25.31
N PHE A 194 -7.03 15.35 24.14
CA PHE A 194 -6.35 16.64 24.04
C PHE A 194 -7.31 17.78 24.42
N PRO A 195 -6.86 18.76 25.21
CA PRO A 195 -7.69 19.91 25.55
C PRO A 195 -7.99 20.75 24.29
N ALA A 196 -9.09 21.51 24.31
CA ALA A 196 -9.52 22.36 23.20
C ALA A 196 -8.40 23.29 22.67
N SER A 197 -7.50 23.77 23.54
CA SER A 197 -6.36 24.61 23.14
C SER A 197 -5.27 23.90 22.33
N LYS A 198 -5.30 22.57 22.23
CA LYS A 198 -4.32 21.74 21.51
C LYS A 198 -4.95 20.86 20.44
N ILE A 199 -6.27 20.82 20.33
CA ILE A 199 -6.97 19.88 19.44
C ILE A 199 -6.69 20.17 17.97
N ASP A 200 -6.53 21.44 17.60
CA ASP A 200 -6.14 21.86 16.24
C ASP A 200 -4.82 21.22 15.80
N GLY A 201 -3.91 20.94 16.73
CA GLY A 201 -2.62 20.31 16.47
C GLY A 201 -2.70 18.80 16.17
N VAL A 202 -3.85 18.17 16.40
CA VAL A 202 -4.10 16.75 16.12
C VAL A 202 -5.32 16.52 15.22
N GLN A 203 -5.92 17.59 14.69
CA GLN A 203 -7.15 17.51 13.90
C GLN A 203 -6.95 16.70 12.61
N PHE A 204 -5.76 16.80 12.00
CA PHE A 204 -5.41 16.04 10.81
C PHE A 204 -5.32 14.54 11.11
N GLU A 205 -4.73 14.16 12.24
CA GLU A 205 -4.62 12.79 12.71
C GLU A 205 -6.00 12.20 13.01
N ILE A 206 -6.90 12.97 13.64
CA ILE A 206 -8.29 12.55 13.87
C ILE A 206 -9.01 12.30 12.55
N LEU A 207 -8.94 13.25 11.61
CA LEU A 207 -9.61 13.13 10.31
C LEU A 207 -9.08 11.91 9.52
N LYS A 208 -7.76 11.73 9.50
CA LYS A 208 -7.11 10.60 8.83
C LYS A 208 -7.52 9.26 9.46
N ASN A 209 -7.53 9.16 10.79
CA ASN A 209 -7.95 7.94 11.47
C ASN A 209 -9.43 7.64 11.21
N LEU A 210 -10.32 8.65 11.28
CA LEU A 210 -11.74 8.50 10.92
C LEU A 210 -11.90 7.98 9.49
N GLN A 211 -11.12 8.49 8.52
CA GLN A 211 -11.15 7.98 7.15
C GLN A 211 -10.80 6.48 7.11
N PHE A 212 -9.66 6.08 7.70
CA PHE A 212 -9.24 4.68 7.69
C PHE A 212 -10.21 3.77 8.46
N TYR A 213 -10.78 4.25 9.56
CA TYR A 213 -11.78 3.50 10.30
C TYR A 213 -13.07 3.31 9.47
N ASN A 214 -13.51 4.33 8.74
CA ASN A 214 -14.64 4.20 7.82
C ASN A 214 -14.34 3.18 6.70
N ASP A 215 -13.14 3.18 6.13
CA ASP A 215 -12.74 2.20 5.11
C ASP A 215 -12.77 0.77 5.68
N LEU A 216 -12.26 0.57 6.90
CA LEU A 216 -12.32 -0.71 7.61
C LEU A 216 -13.77 -1.17 7.87
N ILE A 217 -14.68 -0.24 8.16
CA ILE A 217 -16.11 -0.54 8.31
C ILE A 217 -16.69 -1.04 6.99
N GLN A 218 -16.34 -0.46 5.85
CA GLN A 218 -16.82 -0.96 4.55
C GLN A 218 -16.37 -2.40 4.31
N ILE A 219 -15.08 -2.68 4.54
CA ILE A 219 -14.53 -4.04 4.44
C ILE A 219 -15.29 -5.01 5.37
N ALA A 220 -15.55 -4.60 6.62
CA ALA A 220 -16.29 -5.40 7.59
C ALA A 220 -17.74 -5.66 7.18
N LEU A 221 -18.42 -4.69 6.57
CA LEU A 221 -19.81 -4.82 6.09
C LEU A 221 -19.90 -5.78 4.90
N GLU A 222 -19.06 -5.57 3.88
CA GLU A 222 -19.02 -6.38 2.65
C GLU A 222 -18.76 -7.86 2.97
N ASN A 223 -17.86 -8.10 3.92
CA ASN A 223 -17.48 -9.45 4.36
C ASN A 223 -18.28 -9.97 5.54
N LYS A 224 -19.35 -9.26 5.94
CA LYS A 224 -20.29 -9.65 7.01
C LYS A 224 -19.64 -9.91 8.37
N HIS A 225 -18.53 -9.26 8.69
CA HIS A 225 -17.80 -9.37 9.96
C HIS A 225 -18.74 -9.31 11.19
N PRO A 226 -18.52 -10.11 12.25
CA PRO A 226 -19.40 -10.15 13.42
C PRO A 226 -19.54 -8.80 14.14
N GLU A 227 -18.47 -8.00 14.18
CA GLU A 227 -18.43 -6.74 14.92
C GLU A 227 -18.89 -5.51 14.09
N LYS A 228 -19.28 -5.67 12.83
CA LYS A 228 -19.56 -4.56 11.89
C LYS A 228 -20.55 -3.52 12.42
N ASP A 229 -21.61 -3.95 13.11
CA ASP A 229 -22.64 -3.06 13.63
C ASP A 229 -22.14 -2.25 14.84
N VAL A 230 -21.31 -2.88 15.69
CA VAL A 230 -20.67 -2.21 16.83
C VAL A 230 -19.65 -1.19 16.32
N MET A 231 -18.86 -1.57 15.32
CA MET A 231 -17.89 -0.67 14.67
C MET A 231 -18.57 0.57 14.09
N GLN A 232 -19.71 0.42 13.41
CA GLN A 232 -20.47 1.56 12.90
C GLN A 232 -20.97 2.49 14.01
N GLN A 233 -21.50 1.93 15.10
CA GLN A 233 -22.00 2.72 16.22
C GLN A 233 -20.89 3.52 16.90
N ASP A 234 -19.72 2.91 17.12
CA ASP A 234 -18.59 3.59 17.74
C ASP A 234 -17.99 4.66 16.82
N PHE A 235 -17.87 4.37 15.52
CA PHE A 235 -17.49 5.37 14.53
C PHE A 235 -18.42 6.60 14.54
N GLN A 236 -19.73 6.38 14.60
CA GLN A 236 -20.69 7.49 14.67
C GLN A 236 -20.46 8.38 15.90
N LYS A 237 -20.15 7.79 17.07
CA LYS A 237 -19.82 8.58 18.28
C LYS A 237 -18.57 9.43 18.09
N PHE A 238 -17.51 8.85 17.53
CA PHE A 238 -16.27 9.60 17.26
C PHE A 238 -16.49 10.69 16.22
N TYR A 239 -17.24 10.40 15.16
CA TYR A 239 -17.55 11.37 14.11
C TYR A 239 -18.39 12.53 14.64
N GLN A 240 -19.38 12.27 15.48
CA GLN A 240 -20.14 13.34 16.17
C GLN A 240 -19.25 14.18 17.06
N SER A 241 -18.34 13.54 17.82
CA SER A 241 -17.37 14.27 18.66
C SER A 241 -16.47 15.18 17.82
N PHE A 242 -16.00 14.69 16.66
CA PHE A 242 -15.21 15.48 15.72
C PHE A 242 -15.96 16.69 15.17
N LEU A 243 -17.26 16.56 14.86
CA LEU A 243 -18.09 17.69 14.38
C LEU A 243 -18.32 18.78 15.43
N THR A 244 -18.04 18.48 16.71
CA THR A 244 -18.19 19.43 17.83
C THR A 244 -16.87 20.06 18.29
N LEU A 245 -15.74 19.69 17.67
CA LEU A 245 -14.45 20.33 17.89
C LEU A 245 -14.43 21.74 17.29
#